data_AF-A0A9E4QFC7-F1
#
_entry.id   AF-A0A9E4QFC7-F1
#
_cell.length_a   1.000
_cell.length_b   1.000
_cell.length_c   1.000
_cell.angle_alpha   90.00
_cell.angle_beta   90.00
_cell.angle_gamma   90.00
#
_symmetry.space_group_name_H-M   'P 1'
#
loop_
_entity.id
_entity.type
_entity.pdbx_description
1 polymer ?
#
loop_
_entity_poly.entity_id
_entity_poly.type
_entity_poly.pdbx_seq_one_letter_code
_entity_poly.pdbx_strand_id
1 'polypeptide(L)'
;MSVSASWIDKLIGRDVQHSPDDPCAEGMADCDEVHDNASDFIDGEVSPRLTTRIRHHLGLCADCDPWFTSLAQTVGLLRKVPQHKVPDSLKVKISKITGE
;
A
#
# COMPACT_ATOMS: atom_id res chain seq x y z
N MET A 1 0.62 -23.42 -4.66
CA MET A 1 1.35 -22.18 -5.05
C MET A 1 0.94 -21.11 -4.06
N SER A 2 1.75 -20.80 -3.04
CA SER A 2 1.33 -19.91 -1.96
C SER A 2 2.53 -19.19 -1.37
N VAL A 3 2.76 -17.93 -1.78
CA VAL A 3 3.77 -17.07 -1.14
C VAL A 3 3.36 -15.58 -1.11
N SER A 4 2.31 -15.14 -1.81
CA SER A 4 1.89 -13.72 -1.79
C SER A 4 0.85 -13.37 -0.72
N ALA A 5 0.04 -14.34 -0.27
CA ALA A 5 -1.09 -14.06 0.62
C ALA A 5 -0.65 -13.54 2.01
N SER A 6 0.36 -14.12 2.65
CA SER A 6 0.62 -13.81 4.07
C SER A 6 1.08 -12.39 4.39
N TRP A 7 1.74 -11.68 3.46
CA TRP A 7 2.20 -10.31 3.72
C TRP A 7 1.13 -9.28 3.36
N ILE A 8 0.34 -9.55 2.31
CA ILE A 8 -0.79 -8.69 1.92
C ILE A 8 -1.87 -8.80 2.98
N ASP A 9 -2.18 -10.01 3.47
CA ASP A 9 -3.17 -10.20 4.51
C ASP A 9 -2.82 -9.41 5.78
N LYS A 10 -1.54 -9.36 6.18
CA LYS A 10 -1.05 -8.51 7.27
C LYS A 10 -1.11 -7.02 6.96
N LEU A 11 -0.80 -6.63 5.73
CA LEU A 11 -0.83 -5.23 5.30
C LEU A 11 -2.25 -4.66 5.42
N ILE A 12 -3.22 -5.37 4.86
CA ILE A 12 -4.63 -4.95 4.81
C ILE A 12 -5.44 -5.34 6.06
N GLY A 13 -4.82 -6.05 7.02
CA GLY A 13 -5.42 -6.35 8.32
C GLY A 13 -6.42 -7.51 8.32
N ARG A 14 -6.39 -8.40 7.32
CA ARG A 14 -7.24 -9.61 7.28
C ARG A 14 -6.89 -10.63 8.37
N ASP A 15 -5.72 -10.50 8.99
CA ASP A 15 -5.28 -11.34 10.11
C ASP A 15 -5.85 -10.90 11.47
N VAL A 16 -6.51 -9.74 11.54
CA VAL A 16 -7.07 -9.19 12.78
C VAL A 16 -8.57 -9.47 12.85
N GLN A 17 -9.02 -10.07 13.96
CA GLN A 17 -10.44 -10.21 14.29
C GLN A 17 -10.90 -8.96 15.05
N HIS A 18 -11.86 -8.23 14.49
CA HIS A 18 -12.48 -7.08 15.16
C HIS A 18 -13.61 -7.54 16.10
N SER A 19 -13.68 -6.92 17.29
CA SER A 19 -14.75 -7.11 18.29
C SER A 19 -15.77 -5.97 18.17
N PRO A 20 -17.05 -6.17 18.52
CA PRO A 20 -18.06 -5.09 18.49
C PRO A 20 -17.71 -3.84 19.31
N ASP A 21 -16.82 -3.98 20.30
CA ASP A 21 -16.36 -2.90 21.19
C ASP A 21 -15.03 -2.25 20.74
N ASP A 22 -14.59 -2.48 19.50
CA ASP A 22 -13.28 -2.01 19.01
C ASP A 22 -13.25 -0.47 18.78
N PRO A 23 -12.36 0.28 19.46
CA PRO A 23 -12.19 1.73 19.28
C PRO A 23 -11.68 2.13 17.88
N CYS A 24 -11.30 1.17 17.03
CA CYS A 24 -11.00 1.40 15.61
C CYS A 24 -12.19 1.95 14.79
N ALA A 25 -13.39 1.99 15.38
CA ALA A 25 -14.63 2.47 14.78
C ALA A 25 -14.77 4.01 14.66
N GLU A 26 -13.75 4.81 14.99
CA GLU A 26 -13.76 6.25 14.64
C GLU A 26 -13.66 6.45 13.11
N GLY A 27 -14.80 6.26 12.45
CA GLY A 27 -15.07 6.52 11.03
C GLY A 27 -14.27 5.63 10.08
N MET A 28 -14.93 4.74 9.36
CA MET A 28 -14.31 4.05 8.22
C MET A 28 -13.91 5.05 7.11
N ALA A 29 -12.87 4.76 6.34
CA ALA A 29 -12.62 5.49 5.10
C ALA A 29 -13.73 5.18 4.07
N ASP A 30 -14.02 6.09 3.15
CA ASP A 30 -14.85 5.76 1.99
C ASP A 30 -13.98 5.22 0.84
N CYS A 31 -14.62 4.80 -0.27
CA CYS A 31 -13.89 4.22 -1.40
C CYS A 31 -12.90 5.21 -2.02
N ASP A 32 -13.27 6.49 -2.11
CA ASP A 32 -12.44 7.53 -2.72
C ASP A 32 -11.19 7.77 -1.87
N GLU A 33 -11.34 7.90 -0.55
CA GLU A 33 -10.21 8.05 0.38
C GLU A 33 -9.28 6.83 0.37
N VAL A 34 -9.83 5.61 0.24
CA VAL A 34 -9.01 4.40 0.08
C VAL A 34 -8.22 4.43 -1.23
N HIS A 35 -8.84 4.84 -2.34
CA HIS A 35 -8.20 4.88 -3.65
C HIS A 35 -7.12 5.96 -3.72
N ASP A 36 -7.41 7.15 -3.21
CA ASP A 36 -6.49 8.30 -3.21
C ASP A 36 -5.23 8.02 -2.38
N ASN A 37 -5.34 7.21 -1.33
CA ASN A 37 -4.23 6.92 -0.41
C ASN A 37 -3.62 5.52 -0.61
N ALA A 38 -3.99 4.78 -1.66
CA ALA A 38 -3.64 3.37 -1.78
C ALA A 38 -2.12 3.13 -1.88
N SER A 39 -1.42 3.94 -2.66
CA SER A 39 0.04 3.86 -2.81
C SER A 39 0.75 4.17 -1.50
N ASP A 40 0.44 5.32 -0.90
CA ASP A 40 1.01 5.77 0.37
C ASP A 40 0.76 4.75 1.49
N PHE A 41 -0.42 4.11 1.51
CA PHE A 41 -0.71 3.04 2.45
C PHE A 41 0.19 1.81 2.23
N ILE A 42 0.41 1.38 0.98
CA ILE A 42 1.28 0.23 0.65
C ILE A 42 2.75 0.50 1.00
N ASP A 43 3.17 1.77 0.92
CA ASP A 43 4.51 2.20 1.26
C ASP A 43 4.67 2.56 2.75
N GLY A 44 3.56 2.61 3.51
CA GLY A 44 3.55 2.88 4.95
C GLY A 44 3.67 4.37 5.29
N GLU A 45 3.29 5.25 4.37
CA GLU A 45 3.44 6.71 4.45
C GLU A 45 2.16 7.43 4.91
N VAL A 46 1.08 6.69 5.16
CA VAL A 46 -0.15 7.24 5.75
C VAL A 46 -0.10 7.27 7.28
N SER A 47 -0.89 8.15 7.89
CA SER A 47 -0.98 8.21 9.36
C SER A 47 -1.52 6.90 9.96
N PRO A 48 -1.19 6.57 11.24
CA PRO A 48 -1.73 5.39 11.92
C PRO A 48 -3.26 5.39 11.98
N ARG A 49 -3.87 6.58 12.15
CA ARG A 49 -5.33 6.74 12.14
C ARG A 49 -5.90 6.35 10.78
N LEU A 50 -5.36 6.89 9.68
CA LEU A 50 -5.81 6.56 8.34
C LEU A 50 -5.58 5.09 7.98
N THR A 51 -4.47 4.50 8.46
CA THR A 51 -4.19 3.06 8.31
C THR A 51 -5.34 2.21 8.86
N THR A 52 -5.79 2.48 10.08
CA THR A 52 -6.90 1.75 10.71
C THR A 52 -8.20 1.91 9.93
N ARG A 53 -8.51 3.14 9.49
CA ARG A 53 -9.74 3.45 8.74
C ARG A 53 -9.79 2.74 7.39
N ILE A 54 -8.65 2.68 6.68
CA ILE A 54 -8.52 1.95 5.40
C ILE A 54 -8.65 0.44 5.64
N ARG A 55 -7.98 -0.13 6.64
CA ARG A 55 -8.10 -1.57 6.96
C ARG A 55 -9.54 -1.97 7.27
N HIS A 56 -10.25 -1.15 8.04
CA HIS A 56 -11.65 -1.38 8.33
C HIS A 56 -12.52 -1.38 7.06
N HIS A 57 -12.26 -0.45 6.12
CA HIS A 57 -12.94 -0.42 4.82
C HIS A 57 -12.68 -1.69 4.00
N LEU A 58 -11.42 -2.12 3.90
CA LEU A 58 -11.03 -3.32 3.14
C LEU A 58 -11.63 -4.61 3.75
N GLY A 59 -11.93 -4.63 5.04
CA GLY A 59 -12.62 -5.76 5.67
C GLY A 59 -14.11 -5.90 5.29
N LEU A 60 -14.73 -4.85 4.76
CA LEU A 60 -16.19 -4.77 4.55
C LEU A 60 -16.60 -4.52 3.09
N CYS A 61 -15.77 -3.82 2.32
CA CYS A 61 -16.07 -3.43 0.94
C CYS A 61 -15.66 -4.53 -0.05
N ALA A 62 -16.66 -5.08 -0.75
CA ALA A 62 -16.46 -6.16 -1.72
C ALA A 62 -15.67 -5.74 -2.97
N ASP A 63 -15.61 -4.45 -3.29
CA ASP A 63 -14.94 -3.93 -4.49
C ASP A 63 -13.50 -3.47 -4.19
N CYS A 64 -13.29 -2.76 -3.07
CA CYS A 64 -11.98 -2.21 -2.74
C CYS A 64 -11.00 -3.29 -2.27
N ASP A 65 -11.45 -4.32 -1.56
CA ASP A 65 -10.58 -5.41 -1.08
C ASP A 65 -9.84 -6.16 -2.22
N PRO A 66 -10.51 -6.68 -3.27
CA PRO A 66 -9.82 -7.33 -4.38
C PRO A 66 -9.00 -6.36 -5.24
N TRP A 67 -9.47 -5.12 -5.42
CA TRP A 67 -8.72 -4.08 -6.14
C TRP A 67 -7.39 -3.77 -5.43
N PHE A 68 -7.45 -3.50 -4.12
CA PHE A 68 -6.29 -3.18 -3.29
C PHE A 68 -5.29 -4.34 -3.25
N THR A 69 -5.81 -5.56 -3.12
CA THR A 69 -4.99 -6.78 -3.17
C THR A 69 -4.23 -6.87 -4.49
N SER A 70 -4.88 -6.58 -5.62
CA SER A 70 -4.26 -6.61 -6.95
C SER A 70 -3.16 -5.55 -7.10
N LEU A 71 -3.40 -4.34 -6.56
CA LEU A 71 -2.39 -3.27 -6.51
C LEU A 71 -1.18 -3.69 -5.66
N ALA A 72 -1.40 -4.18 -4.44
CA ALA A 72 -0.34 -4.64 -3.55
C ALA A 72 0.47 -5.81 -4.14
N GLN A 73 -0.17 -6.73 -4.85
CA GLN A 73 0.52 -7.79 -5.59
C GLN A 73 1.43 -7.23 -6.69
N THR A 74 0.93 -6.25 -7.45
CA THR A 74 1.70 -5.59 -8.51
C THR A 74 2.94 -4.91 -7.94
N VAL A 75 2.78 -4.13 -6.87
CA VAL A 75 3.91 -3.51 -6.14
C VAL A 75 4.89 -4.57 -5.63
N GLY A 76 4.38 -5.66 -5.04
CA GLY A 76 5.19 -6.78 -4.58
C GLY A 76 5.99 -7.48 -5.69
N LEU A 77 5.49 -7.49 -6.93
CA LEU A 77 6.23 -7.99 -8.10
C LEU A 77 7.30 -6.98 -8.54
N LEU A 78 6.98 -5.69 -8.61
CA LEU A 78 7.91 -4.64 -8.98
C LEU A 78 9.09 -4.52 -7.99
N ARG A 79 8.84 -4.70 -6.69
CA ARG A 79 9.89 -4.73 -5.65
C ARG A 79 10.91 -5.86 -5.83
N LYS A 80 10.59 -6.90 -6.61
CA LYS A 80 11.51 -8.02 -6.93
C LYS A 80 12.35 -7.78 -8.19
N VAL A 81 12.06 -6.74 -8.96
CA VAL A 81 12.80 -6.43 -10.18
C VAL A 81 14.24 -6.03 -9.83
N PRO A 82 15.26 -6.62 -10.49
CA PRO A 82 16.66 -6.27 -10.25
C PRO A 82 16.90 -4.77 -10.37
N GLN A 83 17.43 -4.17 -9.31
CA GLN A 83 17.83 -2.78 -9.32
C GLN A 83 19.23 -2.67 -9.94
N HIS A 84 19.35 -1.89 -11.02
CA HIS A 84 20.63 -1.61 -11.64
C HIS A 84 21.22 -0.32 -11.09
N LYS A 85 22.51 -0.36 -10.74
CA LYS A 85 23.24 0.84 -10.34
C LYS A 85 23.26 1.81 -11.53
N VAL A 86 22.82 3.04 -11.28
CA VAL A 86 22.88 4.13 -12.27
C VAL A 86 24.35 4.37 -12.64
N PRO A 87 24.73 4.29 -13.94
CA PRO A 87 26.09 4.58 -14.39
C PRO A 87 26.49 6.02 -14.08
N ASP A 88 27.75 6.25 -13.68
CA ASP A 88 28.22 7.60 -13.33
C ASP A 88 28.17 8.55 -14.54
N SER A 89 28.38 8.04 -15.76
CA SER A 89 28.21 8.80 -17.00
C SER A 89 26.79 9.33 -17.19
N LEU A 90 25.77 8.62 -16.69
CA LEU A 90 24.39 9.07 -16.72
C LEU A 90 24.12 10.14 -15.66
N LYS A 91 24.65 9.98 -14.44
CA LYS A 91 24.55 10.99 -13.37
C LYS A 91 25.13 12.34 -13.82
N VAL A 92 26.31 12.32 -14.45
CA VAL A 92 26.98 13.52 -14.99
C VAL A 92 26.16 14.17 -16.10
N LYS A 93 25.43 13.39 -16.91
CA LYS A 93 24.55 13.95 -17.94
C LYS A 93 23.31 14.60 -17.32
N ILE A 94 22.71 13.97 -16.31
CA ILE A 94 21.52 14.49 -15.62
C ILE A 94 21.85 15.81 -14.91
N SER A 95 22.97 15.89 -14.17
CA SER A 95 23.35 17.10 -13.43
C SER A 95 23.51 18.34 -14.34
N LYS A 96 23.98 18.14 -15.56
CA LYS A 96 24.12 19.20 -16.57
C LYS A 96 22.78 19.70 -17.13
N ILE A 97 21.72 18.89 -17.04
CA ILE A 97 20.38 19.25 -17.50
C ILE A 97 19.61 19.97 -16.38
N THR A 98 19.79 19.55 -15.13
CA THR A 98 19.09 20.13 -13.97
C THR A 98 19.69 21.42 -13.45
N GLY A 99 20.82 21.90 -14.00
CA GLY A 99 21.35 23.23 -13.72
C GLY A 99 21.73 23.45 -12.26
N GLU A 100 22.46 22.50 -11.67
CA GLU A 100 23.25 22.73 -10.45
C GLU A 100 24.69 23.13 -10.80
#